data_AF-A0A7K1SRF7-F1
#
_entry.id   AF-A0A7K1SRF7-F1
#
_cell.length_a   1.000
_cell.length_b   1.000
_cell.length_c   1.000
_cell.angle_alpha   90.00
_cell.angle_beta   90.00
_cell.angle_gamma   90.00
#
_symmetry.space_group_name_H-M   'P 1'
#
loop_
_entity.id
_entity.type
_entity.pdbx_description
1 polymer ?
#
loop_
_entity_poly.entity_id
_entity_poly.type
_entity_poly.pdbx_seq_one_letter_code
_entity_poly.pdbx_strand_id
1 'polypeptide(L)' 'MELLEDIETIDCNHKTAVLAIASVMPDVEDALQYYTALQHKLDYVITFDKQFQKQGIPSLPIYSPQEFLTTFID' A
#
# COMPACT_ATOMS: atom_id res chain seq x y z
N MET A 1 3.52 22.22 12.65
CA MET A 1 2.97 21.58 11.44
C MET A 1 2.93 20.11 11.78
N GLU A 2 1.75 19.66 12.17
CA GLU A 2 1.56 18.28 12.60
C GLU A 2 1.23 17.46 11.35
N LEU A 3 2.06 16.47 11.00
CA LEU A 3 1.90 15.66 9.79
C LEU A 3 0.47 15.12 9.60
N LEU A 4 -0.22 14.85 10.72
CA LEU A 4 -1.60 14.35 10.77
C LEU A 4 -2.64 15.38 10.28
N GLU A 5 -2.28 16.65 10.11
CA GLU A 5 -3.15 17.67 9.49
C GLU A 5 -3.24 17.48 7.97
N ASP A 6 -2.22 16.88 7.35
CA ASP A 6 -2.08 16.74 5.90
C ASP A 6 -2.32 15.30 5.40
N ILE A 7 -2.50 14.33 6.30
CA ILE A 7 -2.70 12.92 5.95
C ILE A 7 -3.94 12.33 6.63
N GLU A 8 -4.59 11.39 5.95
CA GLU A 8 -5.64 10.57 6.54
C GLU A 8 -5.05 9.22 6.98
N THR A 9 -5.29 8.86 8.24
CA THR A 9 -4.97 7.51 8.74
C THR A 9 -6.13 6.57 8.47
N ILE A 10 -5.86 5.44 7.81
CA ILE A 10 -6.86 4.40 7.56
C ILE A 10 -6.63 3.19 8.46
N ASP A 11 -7.72 2.63 8.99
CA ASP A 11 -7.66 1.48 9.90
C ASP A 11 -7.57 0.15 9.14
N CYS A 12 -6.74 -0.77 9.64
CA CYS A 12 -6.77 -2.17 9.24
C CYS A 12 -7.71 -2.96 10.16
N ASN A 13 -8.89 -3.32 9.66
CA ASN A 13 -9.84 -4.09 10.46
C ASN A 13 -9.34 -5.54 10.70
N HIS A 14 -9.88 -6.19 11.73
CA HIS A 14 -9.46 -7.55 12.14
C HIS A 14 -9.53 -8.59 11.00
N LYS A 15 -10.57 -8.53 10.16
CA LYS A 15 -10.72 -9.46 9.04
C LYS A 15 -9.62 -9.27 8.00
N THR A 16 -9.30 -8.02 7.67
CA THR A 16 -8.19 -7.68 6.76
C THR A 16 -6.86 -8.14 7.34
N ALA A 17 -6.62 -7.94 8.64
CA ALA A 17 -5.40 -8.39 9.30
C ALA A 17 -5.23 -9.92 9.26
N VAL A 18 -6.31 -10.68 9.51
CA VAL A 18 -6.28 -12.15 9.41
C VAL A 18 -5.97 -12.60 7.99
N LEU A 19 -6.55 -11.95 6.97
CA LEU A 19 -6.26 -12.25 5.56
C LEU A 19 -4.81 -11.95 5.19
N ALA A 20 -4.28 -10.81 5.65
CA ALA A 20 -2.89 -10.41 5.41
C ALA A 20 -1.91 -11.43 6.01
N ILE A 21 -2.11 -11.81 7.28
CA ILE A 21 -1.24 -12.77 7.99
C ILE A 21 -1.28 -14.16 7.33
N ALA A 22 -2.42 -14.56 6.79
CA ALA A 22 -2.56 -15.86 6.09
C ALA A 22 -2.07 -15.83 4.63
N SER A 23 -1.59 -14.68 4.14
CA SER A 23 -1.16 -14.53 2.75
C SER A 23 0.21 -15.15 2.46
N VAL A 24 0.56 -15.22 1.18
CA VAL A 24 1.88 -15.70 0.72
C VAL A 24 2.98 -14.64 0.78
N MET A 25 2.64 -13.41 1.20
CA MET A 25 3.61 -12.32 1.29
C MET A 25 4.58 -12.61 2.45
N PRO A 26 5.90 -12.52 2.20
CA PRO A 26 6.91 -12.91 3.19
C PRO A 26 7.01 -11.93 4.35
N ASP A 27 6.73 -10.65 4.09
CA ASP A 27 6.75 -9.59 5.09
C ASP A 27 5.33 -9.26 5.56
N VAL A 28 5.13 -9.28 6.88
CA VAL A 28 3.83 -9.01 7.51
C VAL A 28 3.43 -7.53 7.40
N GLU A 29 4.39 -6.60 7.39
CA GLU A 29 4.13 -5.17 7.19
C GLU A 29 3.58 -4.93 5.79
N ASP A 30 4.25 -5.44 4.76
CA ASP A 30 3.80 -5.34 3.37
C ASP A 30 2.42 -5.99 3.18
N ALA A 31 2.21 -7.16 3.79
CA ALA A 31 0.92 -7.85 3.74
C ALA A 31 -0.18 -6.99 4.36
N LEU A 32 0.04 -6.44 5.54
CA LEU A 32 -0.94 -5.58 6.21
C LEU A 32 -1.21 -4.31 5.39
N GLN A 33 -0.17 -3.64 4.88
CA GLN A 33 -0.31 -2.45 4.04
C GLN A 33 -1.08 -2.75 2.75
N TYR A 34 -0.73 -3.83 2.04
CA TYR A 34 -1.36 -4.24 0.79
C TYR A 34 -2.84 -4.57 0.96
N TYR A 35 -3.17 -5.44 1.91
CA TYR A 35 -4.56 -5.84 2.12
C TYR A 35 -5.42 -4.70 2.69
N THR A 36 -4.83 -3.79 3.47
CA THR A 36 -5.51 -2.57 3.93
C THR A 36 -5.82 -1.65 2.76
N ALA A 37 -4.84 -1.37 1.89
CA ALA A 37 -5.02 -0.57 0.69
C ALA A 37 -6.09 -1.18 -0.24
N LEU A 38 -6.06 -2.50 -0.44
CA LEU A 38 -7.05 -3.21 -1.25
C LEU A 38 -8.47 -3.12 -0.67
N GLN A 39 -8.63 -3.25 0.66
CA GLN A 39 -9.94 -3.16 1.31
C GLN A 39 -10.53 -1.75 1.23
N HIS A 40 -9.69 -0.72 1.38
CA HIS A 40 -10.09 0.67 1.27
C HIS A 40 -10.18 1.18 -0.17
N LYS A 41 -9.86 0.32 -1.16
CA LYS A 41 -9.89 0.64 -2.59
C LYS A 41 -9.02 1.85 -2.93
N LEU A 42 -7.84 1.91 -2.33
CA LEU A 42 -6.86 2.91 -2.71
C LEU A 42 -6.46 2.74 -4.18
N ASP A 43 -6.10 3.84 -4.83
CA ASP A 43 -5.71 3.82 -6.24
C ASP A 43 -4.32 3.25 -6.46
N TYR A 44 -3.42 3.40 -5.48
CA TYR A 44 -2.04 2.92 -5.55
C TYR A 44 -1.38 2.89 -4.16
N VAL A 45 -0.24 2.20 -4.08
CA VAL A 45 0.69 2.27 -2.94
C VAL A 45 2.02 2.84 -3.43
N ILE A 46 2.66 3.68 -2.64
CA ILE A 46 3.99 4.24 -2.95
C ILE A 46 5.00 3.67 -1.95
N THR A 47 6.08 3.08 -2.44
CA THR A 47 7.14 2.51 -1.58
C THR A 47 8.51 2.56 -2.24
N PHE A 48 9.56 2.68 -1.45
CA PHE A 48 10.94 2.49 -1.92
C PHE A 48 11.35 1.01 -2.01
N ASP A 49 10.56 0.10 -1.44
CA ASP A 49 10.86 -1.34 -1.47
C ASP A 49 10.58 -1.95 -2.86
N LYS A 50 11.65 -2.39 -3.53
CA LYS A 50 11.59 -2.98 -4.87
C LYS A 50 10.98 -4.39 -4.91
N GLN A 51 11.02 -5.13 -3.80
CA GLN A 51 10.34 -6.42 -3.70
C GLN A 51 8.84 -6.20 -3.53
N PHE A 52 8.44 -5.23 -2.71
CA PHE A 52 7.02 -4.93 -2.52
C PHE A 52 6.37 -4.37 -3.79
N GLN A 53 7.06 -3.51 -4.54
CA GLN A 53 6.60 -3.02 -5.85
C GLN A 53 6.15 -4.14 -6.81
N LYS A 54 6.80 -5.30 -6.77
CA LYS A 54 6.47 -6.44 -7.64
C LYS A 54 5.16 -7.14 -7.27
N GLN A 55 4.60 -6.86 -6.10
CA GLN A 55 3.33 -7.42 -5.64
C GLN A 55 2.12 -6.64 -6.17
N GLY A 56 2.35 -5.51 -6.85
CA GLY A 56 1.28 -4.70 -7.43
C GLY A 56 0.48 -5.43 -8.50
N ILE A 57 -0.82 -5.15 -8.53
CA ILE A 57 -1.75 -5.66 -9.55
C ILE A 57 -2.38 -4.48 -10.30
N PRO A 58 -2.98 -4.68 -11.49
CA PRO A 58 -3.56 -3.56 -12.25
C PRO A 58 -4.60 -2.72 -11.49
N SER A 59 -5.32 -3.32 -10.53
CA SER A 59 -6.31 -2.61 -9.71
C SER A 59 -5.74 -1.97 -8.44
N LEU A 60 -4.48 -2.25 -8.10
CA LEU A 60 -3.75 -1.67 -6.99
C LEU A 60 -2.25 -1.67 -7.33
N PRO A 61 -1.82 -0.79 -8.25
CA PRO A 61 -0.41 -0.67 -8.61
C PRO A 61 0.41 -0.19 -7.41
N ILE A 62 1.66 -0.62 -7.37
CA ILE A 62 2.63 -0.21 -6.36
C ILE A 62 3.79 0.47 -7.07
N TYR A 63 3.94 1.76 -6.85
CA TYR A 63 4.94 2.60 -7.51
C TYR A 63 6.14 2.87 -6.60
N SER A 64 7.31 3.01 -7.21
CA SER A 64 8.35 3.83 -6.59
C SER A 64 7.94 5.30 -6.62
N PRO A 65 8.46 6.14 -5.70
CA PRO A 65 8.21 7.57 -5.73
C PRO A 65 8.57 8.22 -7.08
N GLN A 66 9.66 7.76 -7.72
CA GLN A 66 10.07 8.29 -9.02
C GLN A 66 9.06 7.96 -10.13
N GLU A 67 8.56 6.72 -10.17
CA GLU A 67 7.53 6.31 -11.12
C GLU A 67 6.22 7.08 -10.88
N PHE A 68 5.85 7.28 -9.62
CA PHE A 68 4.67 8.06 -9.27
C PHE A 68 4.77 9.50 -9.77
N LEU A 69 5.88 10.19 -9.48
CA LEU A 69 6.11 11.57 -9.93
C LEU A 69 6.04 11.67 -11.46
N THR A 70 6.72 10.76 -12.17
CA THR A 70 6.76 10.74 -13.63
C THR A 70 5.39 10.45 -14.26
N THR A 71 4.53 9.69 -13.57
CA THR A 71 3.22 9.27 -14.10
C THR A 71 2.12 10.30 -13.84
N PHE A 72 2.19 11.02 -12.72
CA PHE A 72 1.06 11.82 -12.23
C PHE A 72 1.36 13.30 -11.96
N ILE A 73 2.63 13.71 -11.85
CA ILE A 73 2.99 15.09 -11.48
C ILE A 73 3.73 15.80 -12.61
N ASP A 74 4.68 15.11 -13.26
CA ASP A 74 5.47 15.63 -14.39
C ASP A 74 4.69 15.61 -15.71
#